data_AF-A0A0G0UII0-F1
#
_entry.id   AF-A0A0G0UII0-F1
#
_cell.length_a   1.000
_cell.length_b   1.000
_cell.length_c   1.000
_cell.angle_alpha   90.00
_cell.angle_beta   90.00
_cell.angle_gamma   90.00
#
_symmetry.space_group_name_H-M   'P 1'
#
loop_
_entity.id
_entity.type
_entity.pdbx_description
1 polymer ?
#
loop_
_entity_poly.entity_id
_entity_poly.type
_entity_poly.pdbx_seq_one_letter_code
_entity_poly.pdbx_strand_id
1 'polypeptide(L)'
;MKIELREKAIELRLQGYTYSEILKVTPVSRSTLSLWLRSVGLSTRQKQRITELKLQSAKRGALIRKQERIRKTIQIKTIASNEITQLTRKELWILGTALYWAEGSKEKTGANNSGIIFSNSDPFMIRIFLLWLLEFLHIKQENIVFEIYIHESHKNRLEVVKKYWSDHCSFPLSKFDRIYYGLKELYIIAEWCNGNTTVFGTVFLGSNPSSAASKN
;
A
#
# COMPACT_ATOMS: atom_id res chain seq x y z
N MET A 1 51.61 11.65 -23.49
CA MET A 1 50.80 11.33 -22.29
C MET A 1 49.44 12.03 -22.22
N LYS A 2 49.31 13.36 -22.00
CA LYS A 2 47.97 13.99 -21.86
C LYS A 2 47.14 14.01 -23.17
N ILE A 3 47.81 14.05 -24.33
CA ILE A 3 47.16 14.08 -25.66
C ILE A 3 46.59 12.69 -26.01
N GLU A 4 47.39 11.63 -25.87
CA GLU A 4 46.96 10.25 -26.14
C GLU A 4 45.76 9.83 -25.26
N LEU A 5 45.77 10.22 -23.99
CA LEU A 5 44.64 9.95 -23.08
C LEU A 5 43.37 10.70 -23.50
N ARG A 6 43.51 11.90 -24.07
CA ARG A 6 42.39 12.68 -24.59
C ARG A 6 41.82 12.05 -25.86
N GLU A 7 42.67 11.66 -26.79
CA GLU A 7 42.26 11.00 -28.03
C GLU A 7 41.54 9.68 -27.75
N LYS A 8 42.10 8.85 -26.86
CA LYS A 8 41.46 7.62 -26.39
C LYS A 8 40.10 7.89 -25.74
N ALA A 9 39.97 8.94 -24.93
CA ALA A 9 38.70 9.32 -24.32
C ALA A 9 37.65 9.74 -25.37
N ILE A 10 38.05 10.46 -26.41
CA ILE A 10 37.17 10.89 -27.51
C ILE A 10 36.70 9.68 -28.31
N GLU A 11 37.61 8.77 -28.66
CA GLU A 11 37.29 7.54 -29.38
C GLU A 11 36.25 6.70 -28.62
N LEU A 12 36.50 6.44 -27.34
CA LEU A 12 35.55 5.72 -26.47
C LEU A 12 34.22 6.47 -26.38
N ARG A 13 34.24 7.80 -26.32
CA ARG A 13 33.01 8.59 -26.27
C ARG A 13 32.20 8.44 -27.56
N LEU A 14 32.85 8.46 -28.72
CA LEU A 14 32.23 8.22 -30.03
C LEU A 14 31.75 6.77 -30.19
N GLN A 15 32.34 5.80 -29.50
CA GLN A 15 31.79 4.44 -29.42
C GLN A 15 30.55 4.35 -28.51
N GLY A 16 30.14 5.46 -27.87
CA GLY A 16 28.94 5.55 -27.04
C GLY A 16 29.18 5.23 -25.56
N TYR A 17 30.44 5.14 -25.11
CA TYR A 17 30.76 4.95 -23.69
C TYR A 17 30.39 6.19 -22.85
N THR A 18 29.91 5.95 -21.64
CA THR A 18 29.59 6.96 -20.63
C THR A 18 30.86 7.49 -19.97
N TYR A 19 30.77 8.66 -19.34
CA TYR A 19 31.93 9.25 -18.65
C TYR A 19 32.43 8.32 -17.53
N SER A 20 31.52 7.63 -16.83
CA SER A 20 31.86 6.66 -15.80
C SER A 20 32.59 5.42 -16.33
N GLU A 21 32.29 4.97 -17.55
CA GLU A 21 33.02 3.88 -18.20
C GLU A 21 34.41 4.34 -18.64
N ILE A 22 34.51 5.54 -19.23
CA ILE A 22 35.79 6.10 -19.70
C ILE A 22 36.75 6.35 -18.53
N LEU A 23 36.25 6.87 -17.40
CA LEU A 23 37.06 7.08 -16.19
C LEU A 23 37.68 5.80 -15.62
N LYS A 24 37.13 4.62 -15.91
CA LYS A 24 37.74 3.34 -15.48
C LYS A 24 39.04 3.02 -16.23
N VAL A 25 39.19 3.56 -17.44
CA VAL A 25 40.32 3.25 -18.34
C VAL A 25 41.21 4.44 -18.63
N THR A 26 40.79 5.65 -18.27
CA THR A 26 41.59 6.88 -18.35
C THR A 26 41.84 7.45 -16.95
N PRO A 27 43.09 7.44 -16.46
CA PRO A 27 43.44 7.93 -15.11
C PRO A 27 43.51 9.47 -15.06
N VAL A 28 42.37 10.13 -15.27
CA VAL A 28 42.23 11.59 -15.22
C VAL A 28 41.08 11.98 -14.31
N SER A 29 41.08 13.22 -13.82
CA SER A 29 39.97 13.72 -13.03
C SER A 29 38.70 13.84 -13.88
N ARG A 30 37.53 13.75 -13.23
CA ARG A 30 36.23 13.92 -13.89
C ARG A 30 36.07 15.29 -14.54
N SER A 31 36.62 16.34 -13.94
CA SER A 31 36.60 17.70 -14.49
C SER A 31 37.42 17.80 -15.78
N THR A 32 38.61 17.19 -15.81
CA THR A 32 39.45 17.13 -17.03
C THR A 32 38.74 16.35 -18.14
N LEU A 33 38.17 15.18 -17.84
CA LEU A 33 37.43 14.39 -18.83
C LEU A 33 36.21 15.16 -19.38
N SER A 34 35.48 15.86 -18.50
CA SER A 34 34.32 16.65 -18.91
C SER A 34 34.70 17.79 -19.86
N LEU A 35 35.84 18.45 -19.61
CA LEU A 35 36.35 19.50 -20.49
C LEU A 35 36.69 18.94 -21.88
N TRP A 36 37.34 17.78 -21.93
CA TRP A 36 37.74 17.13 -23.19
C TRP A 36 36.57 16.66 -24.03
N LEU A 37 35.53 16.13 -23.40
CA LEU A 37 34.38 15.53 -24.09
C LEU A 37 33.24 16.53 -24.36
N ARG A 38 33.35 17.78 -23.88
CA ARG A 38 32.30 18.80 -24.01
C ARG A 38 31.87 19.06 -25.45
N SER A 39 32.83 19.05 -26.38
CA SER A 39 32.60 19.32 -27.81
C SER A 39 32.33 18.07 -28.64
N VAL A 40 32.30 16.87 -28.03
CA VAL A 40 32.09 15.62 -28.77
C VAL A 40 30.60 15.43 -29.05
N GLY A 41 30.21 15.60 -30.31
CA GLY A 41 28.87 15.31 -30.78
C GLY A 41 28.59 13.80 -30.79
N LEU A 42 27.43 13.40 -30.28
CA LEU A 42 26.97 12.00 -30.33
C LEU A 42 25.84 11.82 -31.34
N SER A 43 25.89 10.71 -32.07
CA SER A 43 24.79 10.25 -32.93
C SER A 43 23.58 9.81 -32.11
N THR A 44 22.41 9.75 -32.74
CA THR A 44 21.16 9.30 -32.12
C THR A 44 21.29 7.89 -31.51
N ARG A 45 21.97 6.98 -32.21
CA ARG A 45 22.22 5.60 -31.75
C ARG A 45 23.06 5.57 -30.46
N GLN A 46 24.11 6.38 -30.38
CA GLN A 46 24.96 6.47 -29.19
C GLN A 46 24.18 7.07 -28.00
N LYS A 47 23.39 8.13 -28.25
CA LYS A 47 22.51 8.72 -27.24
C LYS A 47 21.51 7.69 -26.71
N GLN A 48 20.91 6.90 -27.59
CA GLN A 48 19.93 5.87 -27.22
C GLN A 48 20.56 4.78 -26.33
N ARG A 49 21.76 4.27 -26.67
CA ARG A 49 22.50 3.33 -25.81
C ARG A 49 22.70 3.90 -24.40
N ILE A 50 23.12 5.17 -24.29
CA ILE A 50 23.34 5.82 -22.99
C ILE A 50 22.04 5.94 -22.21
N THR A 51 20.94 6.31 -22.87
CA THR A 51 19.61 6.40 -22.25
C THR A 51 19.14 5.04 -21.73
N GLU A 52 19.35 3.97 -22.51
CA GLU A 52 19.00 2.61 -22.11
C GLU A 52 19.80 2.15 -20.89
N LEU A 53 21.12 2.38 -20.87
CA LEU A 53 21.96 2.09 -19.71
C LEU A 53 21.50 2.85 -18.46
N LYS A 54 21.09 4.12 -18.60
CA LYS A 54 20.52 4.90 -17.49
C LYS A 54 19.21 4.29 -17.00
N LEU A 55 18.32 3.90 -17.91
CA LEU A 55 17.05 3.28 -17.55
C LEU A 55 17.26 1.94 -16.84
N GLN A 56 18.15 1.09 -17.34
CA GLN A 56 18.53 -0.17 -16.69
C GLN A 56 19.11 0.07 -15.30
N SER A 57 19.99 1.05 -15.15
CA SER A 57 20.54 1.43 -13.84
C SER A 57 19.47 1.92 -12.87
N ALA A 58 18.53 2.73 -13.35
CA ALA A 58 17.40 3.20 -12.56
C ALA A 58 16.48 2.06 -12.12
N LYS A 59 16.16 1.12 -13.03
CA LYS A 59 15.39 -0.08 -12.73
C LYS A 59 16.08 -0.96 -11.68
N ARG A 60 17.40 -1.17 -11.81
CA ARG A 60 18.19 -1.91 -10.82
C ARG A 60 18.18 -1.23 -9.46
N GLY A 61 18.37 0.10 -9.43
CA GLY A 61 18.30 0.87 -8.19
C GLY A 61 16.92 0.80 -7.53
N ALA A 62 15.84 0.87 -8.33
CA ALA A 62 14.47 0.71 -7.85
C ALA A 62 14.22 -0.69 -7.27
N LEU A 63 14.76 -1.74 -7.91
CA LEU A 63 14.64 -3.12 -7.43
C LEU A 63 15.36 -3.30 -6.09
N ILE A 64 16.58 -2.79 -5.95
CA ILE A 64 17.34 -2.84 -4.69
C ILE A 64 16.58 -2.13 -3.57
N ARG A 65 16.10 -0.90 -3.83
CA ARG A 65 15.28 -0.16 -2.86
C ARG A 65 13.99 -0.90 -2.50
N LYS A 66 13.36 -1.57 -3.47
CA LYS A 66 12.17 -2.39 -3.23
C LYS A 66 12.49 -3.56 -2.31
N GLN A 67 13.57 -4.30 -2.57
CA GLN A 67 14.01 -5.43 -1.76
C GLN A 67 14.39 -4.99 -0.34
N GLU A 68 15.13 -3.88 -0.22
CA GLU A 68 15.50 -3.31 1.07
C GLU A 68 14.27 -2.90 1.89
N ARG A 69 13.28 -2.26 1.25
CA ARG A 69 12.01 -1.92 1.90
C ARG A 69 11.28 -3.16 2.39
N ILE A 70 11.13 -4.19 1.54
CA ILE A 70 10.47 -5.45 1.91
C ILE A 70 11.17 -6.09 3.12
N ARG A 71 12.50 -6.16 3.09
CA ARG A 71 13.30 -6.70 4.19
C ARG A 71 13.08 -5.92 5.48
N LYS A 72 13.16 -4.58 5.43
CA LYS A 72 12.92 -3.71 6.59
C LYS A 72 11.50 -3.87 7.13
N THR A 73 10.50 -3.92 6.26
CA THR A 73 9.10 -4.12 6.66
C THR A 73 8.91 -5.47 7.35
N ILE A 74 9.47 -6.55 6.82
CA ILE A 74 9.40 -7.88 7.48
C ILE A 74 10.07 -7.82 8.85
N GLN A 75 11.28 -7.25 8.94
CA GLN A 75 12.01 -7.14 10.20
C GLN A 75 11.21 -6.34 11.26
N ILE A 76 10.67 -5.19 10.88
CA ILE A 76 9.85 -4.36 11.78
C ILE A 76 8.61 -5.13 12.23
N LYS A 77 7.91 -5.81 11.31
CA LYS A 77 6.72 -6.61 11.66
C LYS A 77 7.05 -7.75 12.61
N THR A 78 8.17 -8.46 12.40
CA THR A 78 8.61 -9.55 13.29
C THR A 78 9.00 -9.05 14.67
N ILE A 79 9.67 -7.90 14.77
CA ILE A 79 10.01 -7.31 16.07
C ILE A 79 8.73 -6.88 16.79
N ALA A 80 7.88 -6.11 16.12
CA ALA A 80 6.62 -5.61 16.68
C ALA A 80 5.67 -6.74 17.12
N SER A 81 5.61 -7.85 16.38
CA SER A 81 4.77 -9.00 16.78
C SER A 81 5.23 -9.66 18.08
N ASN A 82 6.50 -9.48 18.45
CA ASN A 82 7.05 -10.02 19.70
C ASN A 82 6.90 -9.05 20.88
N GLU A 83 6.63 -7.77 20.61
CA GLU A 83 6.43 -6.75 21.65
C GLU A 83 5.05 -6.86 22.32
N ILE A 84 4.03 -7.22 21.54
CA ILE A 84 2.65 -7.41 22.01
C ILE A 84 2.19 -8.81 21.64
N THR A 85 2.29 -9.74 22.60
CA THR A 85 1.94 -11.15 22.38
C THR A 85 0.45 -11.42 22.55
N GLN A 86 -0.20 -10.76 23.51
CA GLN A 86 -1.64 -10.87 23.77
C GLN A 86 -2.20 -9.52 24.20
N LEU A 87 -3.40 -9.20 23.72
CA LEU A 87 -4.13 -8.02 24.16
C LEU A 87 -4.92 -8.35 25.41
N THR A 88 -4.72 -7.57 26.46
CA THR A 88 -5.58 -7.59 27.64
C THR A 88 -6.96 -7.03 27.31
N ARG A 89 -7.95 -7.36 28.14
CA ARG A 89 -9.32 -6.83 28.00
C ARG A 89 -9.34 -5.29 28.03
N LYS A 90 -8.51 -4.64 28.85
CA LYS A 90 -8.41 -3.18 28.92
C LYS A 90 -7.83 -2.58 27.63
N GLU A 91 -6.78 -3.18 27.07
CA GLU A 91 -6.18 -2.72 25.82
C GLU A 91 -7.15 -2.87 24.65
N LEU A 92 -7.88 -3.99 24.58
CA LEU A 92 -8.89 -4.20 23.55
C LEU A 92 -10.04 -3.18 23.64
N TRP A 93 -10.47 -2.81 24.86
CA TRP A 93 -11.47 -1.76 25.07
C TRP A 93 -11.01 -0.40 24.55
N ILE A 94 -9.77 0.00 24.89
CA ILE A 94 -9.18 1.27 24.45
C ILE A 94 -8.99 1.25 22.93
N LEU A 95 -8.47 0.15 22.38
CA LEU A 95 -8.21 0.00 20.95
C LEU A 95 -9.50 0.11 20.13
N GLY A 96 -10.56 -0.61 20.50
CA GLY A 96 -11.85 -0.51 19.80
C GLY A 96 -12.46 0.89 19.87
N THR A 97 -12.34 1.56 21.02
CA THR A 97 -12.78 2.96 21.17
C THR A 97 -11.98 3.91 20.25
N ALA A 98 -10.66 3.75 20.22
CA ALA A 98 -9.78 4.56 19.36
C ALA A 98 -10.04 4.30 17.87
N LEU A 99 -10.30 3.04 17.49
CA LEU A 99 -10.69 2.67 16.12
C LEU A 99 -12.02 3.32 15.73
N TYR A 100 -13.03 3.28 16.59
CA TYR A 100 -14.29 3.97 16.33
C TYR A 100 -14.09 5.48 16.19
N TRP A 101 -13.24 6.07 17.04
CA TRP A 101 -12.99 7.51 16.98
C TRP A 101 -12.25 7.92 15.68
N ALA A 102 -11.35 7.08 15.19
CA ALA A 102 -10.57 7.35 13.98
C ALA A 102 -11.35 7.10 12.67
N GLU A 103 -12.07 5.98 12.59
CA GLU A 103 -12.66 5.46 11.34
C GLU A 103 -14.18 5.29 11.39
N GLY A 104 -14.80 5.53 12.56
CA GLY A 104 -16.24 5.46 12.74
C GLY A 104 -16.97 6.62 12.08
N SER A 105 -18.21 6.39 11.67
CA SER A 105 -19.05 7.44 11.12
C SER A 105 -19.45 8.45 12.19
N LYS A 106 -19.43 9.73 11.83
CA LYS A 106 -20.07 10.77 12.63
C LYS A 106 -21.59 10.67 12.51
N GLU A 107 -22.27 10.84 13.63
CA GLU A 107 -23.71 11.04 13.65
C GLU A 107 -24.04 12.32 12.86
N LYS A 108 -25.01 12.21 11.95
CA LYS A 108 -25.51 13.38 11.21
C LYS A 108 -26.52 14.11 12.07
N THR A 109 -26.31 15.40 12.29
CA THR A 109 -27.24 16.25 13.04
C THR A 109 -28.65 16.17 12.43
N GLY A 110 -29.62 15.66 13.20
CA GLY A 110 -31.02 15.45 12.78
C GLY A 110 -31.39 14.01 12.44
N ALA A 111 -30.44 13.07 12.43
CA ALA A 111 -30.72 11.64 12.32
C ALA A 111 -30.64 10.99 13.71
N ASN A 112 -31.76 10.92 14.42
CA ASN A 112 -31.85 10.46 15.82
C ASN A 112 -31.64 8.93 15.99
N ASN A 113 -30.94 8.27 15.06
CA ASN A 113 -30.82 6.82 15.02
C ASN A 113 -29.70 6.30 14.08
N SER A 114 -28.62 7.06 13.87
CA SER A 114 -27.50 6.53 13.09
C SER A 114 -26.82 5.42 13.90
N GLY A 115 -26.97 4.17 13.46
CA GLY A 115 -26.27 3.03 14.05
C GLY A 115 -24.74 3.21 14.01
N ILE A 116 -24.03 2.32 14.67
CA ILE A 116 -22.55 2.34 14.67
C ILE A 116 -22.09 1.90 13.29
N ILE A 117 -21.45 2.81 12.54
CA ILE A 117 -20.85 2.48 11.24
C ILE A 117 -19.33 2.56 11.34
N PHE A 118 -18.64 1.50 10.90
CA PHE A 118 -17.19 1.44 10.80
C PHE A 118 -16.79 0.88 9.43
N SER A 119 -15.85 1.53 8.76
CA SER A 119 -15.45 1.18 7.40
C SER A 119 -13.95 1.01 7.29
N ASN A 120 -13.48 -0.14 6.80
CA ASN A 120 -12.07 -0.34 6.54
C ASN A 120 -11.82 -1.44 5.50
N SER A 121 -10.65 -1.39 4.84
CA SER A 121 -10.19 -2.43 3.92
C SER A 121 -9.25 -3.46 4.58
N ASP A 122 -8.72 -3.17 5.77
CA ASP A 122 -7.90 -4.10 6.53
C ASP A 122 -8.77 -5.08 7.33
N PRO A 123 -8.67 -6.40 7.05
CA PRO A 123 -9.48 -7.38 7.74
C PRO A 123 -9.12 -7.57 9.23
N PHE A 124 -7.89 -7.25 9.65
CA PHE A 124 -7.51 -7.30 11.06
C PHE A 124 -8.16 -6.17 11.85
N MET A 125 -8.25 -4.96 11.28
CA MET A 125 -8.97 -3.85 11.92
C MET A 125 -10.46 -4.18 12.06
N ILE A 126 -11.08 -4.71 10.99
CA ILE A 126 -12.47 -5.17 11.00
C ILE A 126 -12.70 -6.24 12.06
N ARG A 127 -11.81 -7.24 12.17
CA ARG A 127 -11.89 -8.29 13.19
C ARG A 127 -11.79 -7.75 14.62
N ILE A 128 -10.83 -6.87 14.89
CA ILE A 128 -10.66 -6.26 16.21
C ILE A 128 -11.92 -5.45 16.56
N PHE A 129 -12.47 -4.72 15.59
CA PHE A 129 -13.69 -3.95 15.79
C PHE A 129 -14.90 -4.86 16.07
N LEU A 130 -15.07 -5.95 15.33
CA LEU A 130 -16.12 -6.94 15.58
C LEU A 130 -16.00 -7.55 16.98
N LEU A 131 -14.80 -7.96 17.39
CA LEU A 131 -14.55 -8.45 18.75
C LEU A 131 -14.95 -7.40 19.79
N TRP A 132 -14.58 -6.14 19.57
CA TRP A 132 -14.95 -5.05 20.48
C TRP A 132 -16.48 -4.85 20.59
N LEU A 133 -17.20 -4.88 19.46
CA LEU A 133 -18.67 -4.78 19.43
C LEU A 133 -19.35 -5.93 20.19
N LEU A 134 -18.87 -7.16 19.99
CA LEU A 134 -19.46 -8.36 20.61
C LEU A 134 -19.14 -8.44 22.11
N GLU A 135 -17.87 -8.22 22.48
CA GLU A 135 -17.37 -8.46 23.84
C GLU A 135 -17.72 -7.35 24.83
N PHE A 136 -17.81 -6.10 24.37
CA PHE A 136 -17.99 -4.96 25.28
C PHE A 136 -19.25 -4.15 25.04
N LEU A 137 -19.70 -4.03 23.79
CA LEU A 137 -21.00 -3.40 23.50
C LEU A 137 -22.15 -4.39 23.49
N HIS A 138 -21.85 -5.69 23.61
CA HIS A 138 -22.83 -6.78 23.66
C HIS A 138 -23.81 -6.76 22.49
N ILE A 139 -23.35 -6.31 21.31
CA ILE A 139 -24.15 -6.32 20.09
C ILE A 139 -24.33 -7.79 19.67
N LYS A 140 -25.57 -8.20 19.44
CA LYS A 140 -25.84 -9.54 18.91
C LYS A 140 -25.33 -9.68 17.48
N GLN A 141 -24.77 -10.83 17.13
CA GLN A 141 -24.28 -11.12 15.77
C GLN A 141 -25.36 -10.91 14.68
N GLU A 142 -26.63 -11.17 15.00
CA GLU A 142 -27.76 -10.95 14.10
C GLU A 142 -27.92 -9.47 13.70
N ASN A 143 -27.57 -8.54 14.58
CA ASN A 143 -27.66 -7.10 14.36
C ASN A 143 -26.48 -6.52 13.58
N ILE A 144 -25.41 -7.31 13.39
CA ILE A 144 -24.26 -6.91 12.59
C ILE A 144 -24.61 -7.11 11.12
N VAL A 145 -24.46 -6.01 10.38
CA VAL A 145 -24.67 -5.93 8.95
C VAL A 145 -23.34 -5.63 8.28
N PHE A 146 -23.03 -6.39 7.24
CA PHE A 146 -21.88 -6.14 6.38
C PHE A 146 -22.35 -5.56 5.05
N GLU A 147 -21.64 -4.56 4.57
CA GLU A 147 -21.79 -4.03 3.22
C GLU A 147 -20.42 -3.95 2.56
N ILE A 148 -20.30 -4.55 1.37
CA ILE A 148 -19.06 -4.56 0.59
C ILE A 148 -19.16 -3.50 -0.48
N TYR A 149 -18.23 -2.54 -0.44
CA TYR A 149 -18.00 -1.62 -1.52
C TYR A 149 -16.97 -2.20 -2.48
N ILE A 150 -17.34 -2.40 -3.74
CA ILE A 150 -16.47 -2.92 -4.80
C ILE A 150 -16.54 -2.02 -6.03
N HIS A 151 -15.40 -1.78 -6.67
CA HIS A 151 -15.38 -1.05 -7.93
C HIS A 151 -16.00 -1.86 -9.05
N GLU A 152 -16.68 -1.22 -10.00
CA GLU A 152 -17.38 -1.90 -11.08
C GLU A 152 -16.45 -2.76 -11.97
N SER A 153 -15.21 -2.31 -12.19
CA SER A 153 -14.19 -3.10 -12.91
C SER A 153 -13.81 -4.43 -12.24
N HIS A 154 -14.21 -4.64 -10.99
CA HIS A 154 -13.95 -5.85 -10.22
C HIS A 154 -15.22 -6.66 -9.92
N LYS A 155 -16.35 -6.32 -10.53
CA LYS A 155 -17.63 -7.03 -10.37
C LYS A 155 -17.52 -8.54 -10.64
N ASN A 156 -16.69 -8.95 -11.60
CA ASN A 156 -16.43 -10.36 -11.91
C ASN A 156 -15.74 -11.14 -10.77
N ARG A 157 -15.19 -10.45 -9.76
CA ARG A 157 -14.50 -11.05 -8.61
C ARG A 157 -15.36 -11.08 -7.35
N LEU A 158 -16.62 -10.68 -7.43
CA LEU A 158 -17.50 -10.50 -6.28
C LEU A 158 -17.52 -11.72 -5.35
N GLU A 159 -17.70 -12.92 -5.90
CA GLU A 159 -17.78 -14.15 -5.09
C GLU A 159 -16.49 -14.44 -4.31
N VAL A 160 -15.33 -14.13 -4.92
CA VAL A 160 -14.02 -14.23 -4.24
C VAL A 160 -13.93 -13.22 -3.10
N VAL A 161 -14.44 -12.01 -3.29
CA VAL A 161 -14.45 -10.94 -2.29
C VAL A 161 -15.40 -11.28 -1.13
N LYS A 162 -16.62 -11.77 -1.42
CA LYS A 162 -17.57 -12.24 -0.40
C LYS A 162 -16.95 -13.35 0.45
N LYS A 163 -16.35 -14.36 -0.20
CA LYS A 163 -15.70 -15.46 0.50
C LYS A 163 -14.54 -14.99 1.37
N TYR A 164 -13.69 -14.11 0.83
CA TYR A 164 -12.60 -13.52 1.59
C TYR A 164 -13.10 -12.84 2.87
N TRP A 165 -14.13 -11.99 2.78
CA TRP A 165 -14.65 -11.29 3.95
C TRP A 165 -15.40 -12.20 4.92
N SER A 166 -16.13 -13.20 4.42
CA SER A 166 -16.77 -14.24 5.23
C SER A 166 -15.75 -15.02 6.04
N ASP A 167 -14.67 -15.50 5.41
CA ASP A 167 -13.57 -16.20 6.07
C ASP A 167 -12.89 -15.30 7.10
N HIS A 168 -12.66 -14.03 6.77
CA HIS A 168 -11.94 -13.12 7.66
C HIS A 168 -12.76 -12.67 8.87
N CYS A 169 -14.07 -12.47 8.71
CA CYS A 169 -14.93 -12.02 9.80
C CYS A 169 -15.53 -13.19 10.58
N SER A 170 -15.45 -14.43 10.08
CA SER A 170 -16.12 -15.62 10.63
C SER A 170 -17.65 -15.47 10.67
N PHE A 171 -18.24 -14.88 9.62
CA PHE A 171 -19.69 -14.77 9.41
C PHE A 171 -20.10 -15.54 8.16
N PRO A 172 -21.33 -16.08 8.09
CA PRO A 172 -21.79 -16.81 6.91
C PRO A 172 -21.87 -15.89 5.68
N LEU A 173 -21.69 -16.45 4.49
CA LEU A 173 -21.74 -15.73 3.21
C LEU A 173 -23.02 -14.89 3.04
N SER A 174 -24.16 -15.36 3.57
CA SER A 174 -25.45 -14.67 3.52
C SER A 174 -25.46 -13.30 4.23
N LYS A 175 -24.47 -13.02 5.06
CA LYS A 175 -24.31 -11.71 5.70
C LYS A 175 -23.67 -10.66 4.77
N PHE A 176 -23.09 -11.08 3.65
CA PHE A 176 -22.31 -10.25 2.73
C PHE A 176 -23.05 -9.95 1.41
N ASP A 177 -24.38 -9.93 1.42
CA ASP A 177 -25.19 -9.73 0.22
C ASP A 177 -25.44 -8.25 -0.13
N ARG A 178 -25.14 -7.33 0.78
CA ARG A 178 -25.23 -5.89 0.51
C ARG A 178 -23.96 -5.43 -0.21
N ILE A 179 -24.09 -5.19 -1.52
CA ILE A 179 -22.98 -4.80 -2.38
C ILE A 179 -23.25 -3.42 -2.96
N TYR A 180 -22.28 -2.52 -2.82
CA TYR A 180 -22.30 -1.22 -3.46
C TYR A 180 -21.23 -1.16 -4.56
N TYR A 181 -21.64 -0.75 -5.76
CA TYR A 181 -20.74 -0.59 -6.90
C TYR A 181 -20.35 0.88 -7.08
N GLY A 182 -19.05 1.16 -6.99
CA GLY A 182 -18.49 2.47 -7.33
C GLY A 182 -18.29 2.64 -8.83
N LEU A 183 -18.84 3.73 -9.40
CA LEU A 183 -18.72 4.11 -10.83
C LEU A 183 -17.47 4.94 -11.16
N LYS A 184 -16.93 5.66 -10.18
CA LYS A 184 -15.64 6.33 -10.35
C LYS A 184 -14.58 5.36 -9.89
N GLU A 185 -13.47 5.27 -10.63
CA GLU A 185 -12.19 4.95 -10.01
C GLU A 185 -12.02 6.01 -8.93
N LEU A 186 -12.50 5.70 -7.74
CA LEU A 186 -12.08 6.40 -6.56
C LEU A 186 -10.59 6.05 -6.48
N TYR A 187 -9.78 6.92 -7.09
CA TYR A 187 -8.57 7.43 -6.47
C TYR A 187 -8.96 8.09 -5.13
N ILE A 188 -9.76 7.43 -4.28
CA ILE A 188 -9.59 7.57 -2.85
C ILE A 188 -8.16 7.08 -2.67
N ILE A 189 -7.38 7.99 -2.13
CA ILE A 189 -6.00 7.86 -1.70
C ILE A 189 -5.97 6.80 -0.59
N ALA A 190 -6.25 5.55 -0.97
CA ALA A 190 -6.11 4.34 -0.19
C ALA A 190 -4.96 3.50 -0.78
N GLU A 191 -3.91 4.17 -1.26
CA GLU A 191 -2.57 3.62 -1.05
C GLU A 191 -2.23 3.79 0.44
N TRP A 192 -2.93 3.06 1.33
CA TRP A 192 -2.58 2.99 2.75
C TRP A 192 -2.01 1.60 3.11
N CYS A 193 -0.69 1.63 3.26
CA CYS A 193 0.23 0.89 4.14
C CYS A 193 0.29 -0.64 4.20
N ASN A 194 -0.71 -1.44 3.82
CA ASN A 194 -0.69 -2.87 4.21
C ASN A 194 -0.36 -3.91 3.15
N GLY A 195 0.08 -3.52 1.94
CA GLY A 195 0.79 -4.43 1.00
C GLY A 195 0.02 -5.68 0.52
N ASN A 196 -1.19 -5.91 1.01
CA ASN A 196 -2.07 -7.01 0.63
C ASN A 196 -2.95 -6.56 -0.52
N THR A 197 -2.47 -6.78 -1.74
CA THR A 197 -3.03 -6.25 -2.99
C THR A 197 -4.01 -7.21 -3.68
N THR A 198 -4.42 -8.31 -3.04
CA THR A 198 -4.99 -9.43 -3.78
C THR A 198 -6.51 -9.50 -3.78
N VAL A 199 -7.25 -8.88 -2.86
CA VAL A 199 -8.74 -8.93 -2.85
C VAL A 199 -9.32 -7.56 -2.58
N PHE A 200 -10.00 -6.98 -3.57
CA PHE A 200 -10.50 -5.59 -3.53
C PHE A 200 -11.91 -5.52 -2.95
N GLY A 201 -12.10 -4.72 -1.91
CA GLY A 201 -13.41 -4.27 -1.41
C GLY A 201 -13.29 -3.70 -0.01
N THR A 202 -14.05 -2.65 0.31
CA THR A 202 -14.13 -2.09 1.67
C THR A 202 -15.36 -2.65 2.36
N VAL A 203 -15.21 -3.12 3.61
CA VAL A 203 -16.36 -3.57 4.39
C VAL A 203 -16.81 -2.46 5.32
N PHE A 204 -18.10 -2.14 5.21
CA PHE A 204 -18.83 -1.31 6.15
C PHE A 204 -19.55 -2.23 7.12
N LEU A 205 -19.27 -2.04 8.41
CA LEU A 205 -19.97 -2.68 9.52
C LEU A 205 -21.02 -1.71 10.03
N GLY A 206 -22.28 -2.13 10.06
CA GLY A 206 -23.39 -1.37 10.66
C GLY A 206 -24.06 -2.17 11.78
N SER A 207 -24.55 -1.48 12.82
CA SER A 207 -25.52 -2.05 13.77
C SER A 207 -26.93 -1.50 13.53
N ASN A 208 -27.95 -2.34 13.69
CA ASN A 208 -29.33 -1.88 13.64
C ASN A 208 -29.61 -0.95 14.84
N PRO A 209 -30.24 0.23 14.62
CA PRO A 209 -30.40 1.25 15.65
C PRO A 209 -31.14 0.78 16.90
N SER A 210 -32.02 -0.21 16.78
CA SER A 210 -32.86 -0.74 17.88
C SER A 210 -32.09 -1.53 18.95
N SER A 211 -30.77 -1.73 18.79
CA SER A 211 -29.99 -2.69 19.58
C SER A 211 -28.95 -2.08 20.54
N ALA A 212 -28.77 -0.76 20.52
CA ALA A 212 -27.86 -0.10 21.45
C ALA A 212 -28.60 0.27 22.75
N ALA A 213 -28.08 -0.27 23.86
CA ALA A 213 -28.43 0.01 25.25
C ALA A 213 -29.66 -0.72 25.85
N SER A 214 -29.41 -1.94 26.34
CA SER A 214 -29.92 -2.34 27.66
C SER A 214 -28.72 -2.64 28.56
N LYS A 215 -28.31 -1.64 29.36
CA LYS A 215 -27.36 -1.86 30.47
C LYS A 215 -28.18 -2.30 31.69
N ASN A 216 -27.81 -3.45 32.26
CA ASN A 216 -27.78 -3.66 33.71
C ASN A 216 -26.32 -3.72 34.13
#